data_AF-A0A1G6WXJ1-F1
#
_entry.id   AF-A0A1G6WXJ1-F1
#
_cell.length_a   1.000
_cell.length_b   1.000
_cell.length_c   1.000
_cell.angle_alpha   90.00
_cell.angle_beta   90.00
_cell.angle_gamma   90.00
#
_symmetry.space_group_name_H-M   'P 1'
#
loop_
_entity.id
_entity.type
_entity.pdbx_description
1 polymer ?
#
loop_
_entity_poly.entity_id
_entity_poly.type
_entity_poly.pdbx_seq_one_letter_code
_entity_poly.pdbx_strand_id
1 'polypeptide(L)'
;MELSLSIPALLFPAISLTMLAYNARYLAIAALIRQLHQKYQETESKSIGLQVKQLSKRLTLIKNMQATAIFSFLLAVITMSLIYVELRF
;
A
#
# COMPACT_ATOMS: atom_id res chain seq x y z
N MET A 1 0.35 19.85 -25.98
CA MET A 1 -0.38 18.95 -25.07
C MET A 1 -0.75 19.78 -23.86
N GLU A 2 -2.00 20.23 -23.75
CA GLU A 2 -2.44 21.02 -22.60
C GLU A 2 -2.45 20.14 -21.36
N LEU A 3 -1.54 20.38 -20.42
CA LEU A 3 -1.56 19.79 -19.09
C LEU A 3 -2.74 20.40 -18.32
N SER A 4 -3.94 19.90 -18.61
CA SER A 4 -5.16 20.36 -17.95
C SER A 4 -5.18 19.88 -16.49
N LEU A 5 -5.74 20.71 -15.61
CA LEU A 5 -6.00 20.45 -14.18
C LEU A 5 -6.78 19.15 -13.88
N SER A 6 -7.25 18.44 -14.91
CA SER A 6 -7.95 17.17 -14.81
C SER A 6 -7.05 16.01 -14.36
N ILE A 7 -5.76 16.03 -14.68
CA ILE A 7 -4.82 14.94 -14.32
C ILE A 7 -4.69 14.79 -12.78
N PRO A 8 -4.39 15.85 -11.99
CA PRO A 8 -4.39 15.75 -10.53
C PRO A 8 -5.74 15.32 -9.94
N ALA A 9 -6.85 15.78 -10.52
CA ALA A 9 -8.20 15.44 -10.06
C ALA A 9 -8.53 13.95 -10.24
N LEU A 10 -7.97 13.29 -11.26
CA LEU A 10 -8.14 11.85 -11.50
C LEU A 10 -7.19 10.97 -10.66
N LEU A 11 -6.04 11.51 -10.23
CA LEU A 11 -5.06 10.77 -9.43
C LEU A 11 -5.52 10.57 -7.97
N PHE A 12 -6.15 11.59 -7.37
CA PHE A 12 -6.57 11.54 -5.96
C PHE A 12 -7.55 10.39 -5.64
N PRO A 13 -8.61 10.15 -6.44
CA PRO A 13 -9.52 9.02 -6.24
C PRO A 13 -8.84 7.66 -6.47
N ALA A 14 -8.02 7.54 -7.52
CA ALA A 14 -7.34 6.29 -7.87
C ALA A 14 -6.37 5.84 -6.77
N ILE A 15 -5.62 6.78 -6.18
CA ILE A 15 -4.67 6.53 -5.10
C ILE A 15 -5.41 6.16 -3.81
N SER A 16 -6.50 6.87 -3.49
CA SER A 16 -7.35 6.54 -2.34
C SER A 16 -7.92 5.13 -2.43
N LEU A 17 -8.43 4.73 -3.60
CA LEU A 17 -8.95 3.38 -3.85
C LEU A 17 -7.85 2.31 -3.73
N THR A 18 -6.66 2.62 -4.25
CA THR A 18 -5.49 1.74 -4.15
C THR A 18 -5.07 1.54 -2.68
N MET A 19 -5.03 2.61 -1.88
CA MET A 19 -4.74 2.53 -0.46
C MET A 19 -5.77 1.69 0.30
N LEU A 20 -7.06 1.88 0.01
CA LEU A 20 -8.16 1.09 0.61
C LEU A 20 -8.01 -0.41 0.29
N ALA A 21 -7.72 -0.75 -0.96
CA ALA A 21 -7.52 -2.14 -1.38
C ALA A 21 -6.30 -2.79 -0.69
N TYR A 22 -5.19 -2.08 -0.56
CA TYR A 22 -4.03 -2.59 0.17
C TYR A 22 -4.27 -2.70 1.68
N ASN A 23 -5.06 -1.80 2.27
CA ASN A 23 -5.44 -1.89 3.68
C ASN A 23 -6.30 -3.15 3.93
N ALA A 24 -7.28 -3.41 3.08
CA ALA A 24 -8.08 -4.63 3.16
C ALA A 24 -7.21 -5.91 3.07
N ARG A 25 -6.24 -5.94 2.15
CA ARG A 25 -5.28 -7.06 2.03
C ARG A 25 -4.37 -7.20 3.26
N TYR A 26 -3.92 -6.07 3.82
CA TYR A 26 -3.10 -6.04 5.03
C TYR A 26 -3.85 -6.64 6.22
N LEU A 27 -5.09 -6.22 6.45
CA LEU A 27 -5.93 -6.71 7.56
C LEU A 27 -6.21 -8.21 7.44
N ALA A 28 -6.55 -8.68 6.23
CA ALA A 28 -6.81 -10.10 5.99
C ALA A 28 -5.58 -10.98 6.33
N ILE A 29 -4.39 -10.57 5.88
CA ILE A 29 -3.15 -11.32 6.16
C ILE A 29 -2.77 -11.22 7.65
N ALA A 30 -2.93 -10.05 8.27
CA ALA A 30 -2.66 -9.89 9.70
C ALA A 30 -3.59 -10.78 10.57
N ALA A 31 -4.87 -10.88 10.21
CA ALA A 31 -5.82 -11.77 10.88
C ALA A 31 -5.40 -13.25 10.72
N LEU A 32 -5.01 -13.65 9.50
CA LEU A 32 -4.55 -15.00 9.21
C LEU A 32 -3.27 -15.35 9.99
N ILE A 33 -2.31 -14.41 10.07
CA ILE A 33 -1.09 -14.59 10.87
C ILE A 33 -1.44 -14.85 12.34
N ARG A 34 -2.37 -14.08 12.93
CA ARG A 34 -2.79 -14.27 14.33
C ARG A 34 -3.43 -15.63 14.55
N GLN A 35 -4.31 -16.06 13.65
CA GLN A 35 -4.96 -17.38 13.73
C GLN A 35 -3.94 -18.53 13.61
N LEU A 36 -3.01 -18.45 12.65
CA LEU A 36 -1.96 -19.47 12.51
C LEU A 36 -1.02 -19.47 13.72
N HIS A 37 -0.70 -18.31 14.26
CA HIS A 37 0.17 -18.22 15.43
C HIS A 37 -0.48 -18.87 16.67
N GLN A 38 -1.79 -18.69 16.86
CA GLN A 38 -2.53 -19.40 17.92
C GLN A 38 -2.49 -20.92 17.71
N LYS A 39 -2.76 -21.41 16.49
CA LYS A 39 -2.64 -22.85 16.18
C LYS A 39 -1.22 -23.39 16.37
N TYR A 40 -0.20 -22.57 16.10
CA TYR A 40 1.19 -22.97 16.32
C TYR A 40 1.49 -23.20 17.81
N GLN A 41 0.93 -22.38 18.70
CA GLN A 41 1.09 -22.57 20.14
C GLN A 41 0.41 -23.85 20.63
N GLU A 42 -0.70 -24.27 20.02
CA GLU A 42 -1.41 -25.50 20.39
C GLU A 42 -0.77 -26.77 19.82
N THR A 43 -0.19 -26.71 18.62
CA THR A 43 0.27 -27.91 17.88
C THR A 43 1.79 -28.05 17.81
N GLU A 44 2.56 -26.99 18.12
CA GLU A 44 4.02 -26.86 17.94
C GLU A 44 4.55 -27.25 16.53
N SER A 45 3.66 -27.26 15.53
CA SER A 45 3.99 -27.77 14.20
C SER A 45 4.92 -26.81 13.46
N LYS A 46 6.13 -27.29 13.12
CA LYS A 46 7.13 -26.54 12.33
C LYS A 46 6.57 -25.98 11.01
N SER A 47 5.59 -26.67 10.39
CA SER A 47 4.94 -26.23 9.16
C SER A 47 4.15 -24.92 9.36
N ILE A 48 3.43 -24.80 10.48
CA ILE A 48 2.63 -23.60 10.79
C ILE A 48 3.56 -22.40 11.05
N GLY A 49 4.67 -22.62 11.78
CA GLY A 49 5.69 -21.59 11.99
C GLY A 49 6.29 -21.06 10.68
N LEU A 50 6.54 -21.94 9.70
CA LEU A 50 7.00 -21.55 8.37
C LEU A 50 5.96 -20.71 7.61
N GLN A 51 4.67 -21.08 7.68
CA GLN A 51 3.58 -20.32 7.05
C GLN A 51 3.44 -18.91 7.66
N VAL A 52 3.52 -18.79 8.99
CA VAL A 52 3.51 -17.48 9.67
C VAL A 52 4.65 -16.59 9.17
N LYS A 53 5.86 -17.16 9.01
CA LYS A 53 7.02 -16.43 8.50
C LYS A 53 6.82 -15.97 7.05
N GLN A 54 6.26 -16.83 6.19
CA GLN A 54 5.96 -16.48 4.80
C GLN A 54 4.89 -15.38 4.69
N LEU A 55 3.81 -15.49 5.48
CA LEU A 55 2.75 -14.48 5.52
C LEU A 55 3.26 -13.14 6.07
N SER A 56 4.13 -13.15 7.07
CA SER A 56 4.75 -11.94 7.63
C SER A 56 5.64 -11.23 6.60
N LYS A 57 6.38 -12.00 5.78
CA LYS A 57 7.10 -11.46 4.62
C LYS A 57 6.15 -10.80 3.62
N ARG A 58 5.05 -11.47 3.28
CA ARG A 58 4.03 -10.93 2.36
C ARG A 58 3.38 -9.65 2.91
N LEU A 59 3.13 -9.59 4.22
CA LEU A 59 2.62 -8.40 4.90
C LEU A 59 3.58 -7.21 4.74
N THR A 60 4.89 -7.46 4.87
CA THR A 60 5.93 -6.44 4.68
C THR A 60 5.95 -5.92 3.24
N LEU A 61 5.79 -6.80 2.24
CA LEU A 61 5.69 -6.40 0.84
C LEU A 61 4.49 -5.47 0.58
N ILE A 62 3.32 -5.80 1.14
CA ILE A 62 2.11 -4.95 1.02
C ILE A 62 2.35 -3.56 1.62
N LYS A 63 2.98 -3.51 2.80
CA LYS A 63 3.32 -2.23 3.45
C LYS A 63 4.26 -1.39 2.58
N ASN A 64 5.27 -2.03 1.98
CA ASN A 64 6.20 -1.34 1.09
C ASN A 64 5.50 -0.84 -0.18
N MET A 65 4.57 -1.61 -0.77
CA MET A 65 3.78 -1.15 -1.92
C MET A 65 2.92 0.08 -1.58
N GLN A 66 2.32 0.13 -0.39
CA GLN A 66 1.61 1.31 0.10
C GLN A 66 2.54 2.52 0.25
N ALA A 67 3.73 2.32 0.84
CA ALA A 67 4.71 3.40 0.99
C ALA A 67 5.17 3.96 -0.37
N THR A 68 5.45 3.09 -1.35
CA THR A 68 5.79 3.51 -2.71
C THR A 68 4.63 4.25 -3.38
N ALA A 69 3.37 3.82 -3.19
CA ALA A 69 2.22 4.51 -3.73
C ALA A 69 2.07 5.93 -3.14
N ILE A 70 2.27 6.09 -1.83
CA ILE A 70 2.28 7.40 -1.17
C ILE A 70 3.43 8.26 -1.72
N PHE A 71 4.62 7.69 -1.89
CA PHE A 71 5.77 8.42 -2.43
C PHE A 71 5.54 8.90 -3.87
N SER A 72 5.00 8.03 -4.74
CA SER A 72 4.62 8.39 -6.11
C SER A 72 3.55 9.47 -6.13
N PHE A 73 2.60 9.43 -5.21
CA PHE A 73 1.59 10.48 -5.07
C PHE A 73 2.22 11.83 -4.70
N LEU A 74 3.10 11.85 -3.70
CA LEU A 74 3.81 13.06 -3.28
C LEU A 74 4.63 13.64 -4.43
N LEU A 75 5.36 12.81 -5.18
CA LEU A 75 6.08 13.24 -6.37
C LEU A 75 5.14 13.85 -7.42
N ALA A 76 4.00 13.21 -7.69
CA ALA A 76 3.03 13.71 -8.65
C ALA A 76 2.46 15.08 -8.22
N VAL A 77 2.17 15.26 -6.93
CA VAL A 77 1.74 16.55 -6.37
C VAL A 77 2.83 17.61 -6.55
N ILE A 78 4.09 17.28 -6.22
CA ILE A 78 5.22 18.21 -6.39
C ILE A 78 5.38 18.62 -7.86
N THR A 79 5.37 17.67 -8.79
CA THR A 79 5.45 17.95 -10.23
C THR A 79 4.33 18.87 -10.68
N MET A 80 3.09 18.62 -10.25
CA MET A 80 1.95 19.47 -10.60
C MET A 80 2.04 20.87 -9.96
N SER A 81 2.54 20.97 -8.72
CA SER A 81 2.79 22.26 -8.07
C SER A 81 3.86 23.08 -8.80
N LEU A 82 4.95 22.44 -9.23
CA LEU A 82 6.02 23.11 -10.00
C LEU A 82 5.49 23.64 -11.34
N ILE A 83 4.75 22.81 -12.08
CA ILE A 83 4.10 23.21 -13.34
C ILE A 83 3.16 24.40 -13.12
N TYR A 84 2.35 24.39 -12.04
CA TYR A 84 1.43 25.49 -11.74
C TYR A 84 2.14 26.80 -11.38
N VAL A 85 3.28 26.72 -10.67
CA VAL A 85 4.10 27.89 -10.34
C VAL A 85 4.78 28.46 -11.59
N GLU A 86 5.32 27.61 -12.46
CA GLU A 86 5.95 28.01 -13.73
C GLU A 86 4.94 28.63 -14.70
N LEU A 87 3.70 28.12 -14.74
CA LEU A 87 2.58 28.71 -15.50
C LEU A 87 2.07 30.06 -14.97
N ARG A 88 2.47 30.47 -13.76
CA ARG A 88 2.04 31.73 -13.14
C ARG A 88 3.06 32.88 -13.25
N PHE A 89 4.27 32.63 -13.76
CA PHE A 89 5.26 33.66 -14.08
C PHE A 89 5.14 34.11 -15.54
#